data_AF-A0A957WYN2-F1
#
_entry.id   AF-A0A957WYN2-F1
#
_cell.length_a   1.000
_cell.length_b   1.000
_cell.length_c   1.000
_cell.angle_alpha   90.00
_cell.angle_beta   90.00
_cell.angle_gamma   90.00
#
_symmetry.space_group_name_H-M   'P 1'
#
loop_
_entity.id
_entity.type
_entity.pdbx_description
1 polymer ?
#
loop_
_entity_poly.entity_id
_entity_poly.type
_entity_poly.pdbx_seq_one_letter_code
_entity_poly.pdbx_strand_id
1 'polypeptide(L)'
;MLISTILQLYGDTMGWEYLEHLQENVSGVYANNARGVCDRVLKGEYPIGLTYDYRAYFPNEATMKVVFPAEGAGWDMEANGLVRKEYIKSGARVFLDWAISDGAMRQYAHDRMITAAVTDAEPMKGMTTDELAAHLFDLDIAWVAANRERVQQEWMRLYGDKSELVDTS
;
A
#
# COMPACT_ATOMS: atom_id res chain seq x y z
N MET A 1 -1.31 0.29 -6.41
CA MET A 1 -0.14 -0.55 -6.10
C MET A 1 -0.42 -2.00 -6.42
N LEU A 2 -1.37 -2.68 -5.75
CA LEU A 2 -1.69 -4.10 -5.96
C LEU A 2 -1.71 -4.57 -7.42
N ILE A 3 -2.53 -3.94 -8.27
CA ILE A 3 -2.64 -4.30 -9.70
C ILE A 3 -1.29 -4.17 -10.40
N SER A 4 -0.60 -3.04 -10.22
CA SER A 4 0.70 -2.81 -10.83
C SER A 4 1.77 -3.81 -10.36
N THR A 5 1.73 -4.24 -9.09
CA THR A 5 2.61 -5.30 -8.58
C THR A 5 2.36 -6.61 -9.30
N ILE A 6 1.10 -7.02 -9.44
CA ILE A 6 0.73 -8.26 -10.15
C ILE A 6 1.19 -8.21 -11.62
N LEU A 7 1.01 -7.05 -12.29
CA LEU A 7 1.49 -6.87 -13.67
C LEU A 7 3.02 -6.92 -13.80
N GLN A 8 3.77 -6.48 -12.78
CA GLN A 8 5.23 -6.57 -12.80
C GLN A 8 5.74 -7.96 -12.42
N LEU A 9 5.05 -8.68 -11.53
CA LEU A 9 5.38 -10.07 -11.18
C LEU A 9 5.19 -11.04 -12.34
N TYR A 10 4.08 -10.91 -13.06
CA TYR A 10 3.66 -11.90 -14.06
C TYR A 10 3.72 -11.38 -15.51
N GLY A 11 3.99 -10.10 -15.72
CA GLY A 11 3.84 -9.45 -17.03
C GLY A 11 2.39 -9.11 -17.34
N ASP A 12 2.17 -8.31 -18.39
CA ASP A 12 0.84 -7.72 -18.66
C ASP A 12 -0.22 -8.81 -18.93
N THR A 13 0.04 -9.79 -19.82
CA THR A 13 -0.93 -10.83 -20.17
C THR A 13 -1.30 -11.73 -18.99
N MET A 14 -0.31 -12.38 -18.36
CA MET A 14 -0.57 -13.30 -17.24
C MET A 14 -1.06 -12.54 -16.00
N GLY A 15 -0.62 -11.29 -15.81
CA GLY A 15 -1.07 -10.46 -14.68
C GLY A 15 -2.54 -10.08 -14.80
N TRP A 16 -3.03 -9.75 -15.99
CA TRP A 16 -4.46 -9.50 -16.21
C TRP A 16 -5.31 -10.78 -16.06
N GLU A 17 -4.81 -11.93 -16.53
CA GLU A 17 -5.44 -13.24 -16.31
C GLU A 17 -5.53 -13.58 -14.81
N TYR A 18 -4.45 -13.35 -14.05
CA TYR A 18 -4.46 -13.52 -12.60
C TYR A 18 -5.52 -12.64 -11.93
N LEU A 19 -5.63 -11.37 -12.35
CA LEU A 19 -6.60 -10.43 -11.81
C LEU A 19 -8.04 -10.83 -12.15
N GLU A 20 -8.28 -11.44 -13.31
CA GLU A 20 -9.57 -12.00 -13.68
C GLU A 20 -9.99 -13.13 -12.74
N HIS A 21 -9.12 -14.11 -12.49
CA HIS A 21 -9.39 -15.19 -11.53
C HIS A 21 -9.52 -14.68 -10.08
N LEU A 22 -8.73 -13.67 -9.71
CA LEU A 22 -8.86 -13.04 -8.39
C LEU A 22 -10.25 -12.41 -8.25
N GLN A 23 -10.72 -11.72 -9.29
CA GLN A 23 -12.00 -11.01 -9.29
C GLN A 23 -13.19 -11.95 -9.06
N GLU A 24 -13.13 -13.19 -9.54
CA GLU A 24 -14.19 -14.20 -9.31
C GLU A 24 -14.41 -14.49 -7.82
N ASN A 25 -13.40 -14.25 -6.98
CA ASN A 25 -13.45 -14.46 -5.53
C ASN A 25 -13.74 -13.17 -4.75
N VAL A 26 -13.76 -12.00 -5.41
CA VAL A 26 -14.06 -10.72 -4.76
C VAL A 26 -15.57 -10.58 -4.62
N SER A 27 -16.03 -10.34 -3.40
CA SER A 27 -17.45 -10.26 -3.03
C SER A 27 -18.19 -9.01 -3.55
N GLY A 28 -17.63 -8.30 -4.53
CA GLY A 28 -18.12 -7.03 -5.06
C GLY A 28 -17.85 -5.80 -4.19
N VAL A 29 -17.28 -5.97 -2.99
CA VAL A 29 -17.02 -4.87 -2.05
C VAL A 29 -15.57 -4.40 -2.14
N TYR A 30 -15.41 -3.12 -2.47
CA TYR A 30 -14.12 -2.44 -2.45
C TYR A 30 -14.15 -1.36 -1.37
N ALA A 31 -13.38 -1.59 -0.31
CA ALA A 31 -13.20 -0.57 0.72
C ALA A 31 -12.37 0.60 0.16
N ASN A 32 -12.77 1.82 0.47
CA ASN A 32 -12.06 3.03 0.06
C ASN A 32 -10.77 3.29 0.85
N ASN A 33 -10.51 2.53 1.92
CA ASN A 33 -9.28 2.63 2.71
C ASN A 33 -8.89 1.29 3.37
N ALA A 34 -7.62 1.19 3.74
CA ALA A 34 -7.03 0.00 4.35
C ALA A 34 -7.64 -0.41 5.70
N ARG A 35 -8.09 0.57 6.51
CA ARG A 35 -8.75 0.30 7.80
C ARG A 35 -10.09 -0.39 7.60
N GLY A 36 -10.87 0.07 6.61
CA GLY A 36 -12.16 -0.52 6.26
C GLY A 36 -12.05 -1.99 5.85
N VAL A 37 -10.93 -2.40 5.26
CA VAL A 37 -10.62 -3.81 4.97
C VAL A 37 -10.39 -4.59 6.26
N CYS A 38 -9.46 -4.12 7.12
CA CYS A 38 -9.14 -4.80 8.38
C CYS A 38 -10.35 -4.94 9.30
N ASP A 39 -11.15 -3.88 9.46
CA ASP A 39 -12.32 -3.87 10.36
C ASP A 39 -13.36 -4.92 9.95
N ARG A 40 -13.51 -5.20 8.65
CA ARG A 40 -14.46 -6.20 8.15
C ARG A 40 -13.97 -7.63 8.35
N VAL A 41 -12.67 -7.85 8.15
CA VAL A 41 -12.05 -9.15 8.46
C VAL A 41 -12.14 -9.44 9.96
N LEU A 42 -11.86 -8.45 10.81
CA LEU A 42 -11.96 -8.58 12.27
C LEU A 42 -13.39 -8.85 12.76
N LYS A 43 -14.40 -8.27 12.09
CA LYS A 43 -15.82 -8.55 12.37
C LYS A 43 -16.30 -9.89 11.83
N GLY A 44 -15.47 -10.61 11.05
CA GLY A 44 -15.83 -11.86 10.39
C GLY A 44 -16.77 -11.68 9.20
N GLU A 45 -16.90 -10.46 8.66
CA GLU A 45 -17.70 -10.18 7.45
C GLU A 45 -17.05 -10.79 6.21
N TYR A 46 -15.72 -10.79 6.14
CA TYR A 46 -14.93 -11.44 5.09
C TYR A 46 -13.78 -12.25 5.67
N PRO A 47 -13.47 -13.44 5.13
CA PRO A 47 -12.40 -14.29 5.65
C PRO A 47 -11.00 -13.78 5.27
N ILE A 48 -10.87 -13.03 4.17
CA ILE A 48 -9.60 -12.54 3.62
C ILE A 48 -9.79 -11.09 3.19
N GLY A 49 -8.81 -10.24 3.48
CA GLY A 49 -8.75 -8.85 3.02
C GLY A 49 -7.37 -8.52 2.47
N LEU A 50 -7.33 -7.87 1.29
CA LEU A 50 -6.09 -7.38 0.69
C LEU A 50 -5.89 -5.92 1.11
N THR A 51 -4.81 -5.64 1.84
CA THR A 51 -4.56 -4.33 2.45
C THR A 51 -3.07 -4.08 2.65
N TYR A 52 -2.72 -2.88 3.13
CA TYR A 52 -1.35 -2.55 3.51
C TYR A 52 -0.98 -3.14 4.88
N ASP A 53 0.27 -3.58 5.00
CA ASP A 53 0.89 -4.18 6.18
C ASP A 53 0.69 -3.35 7.45
N TYR A 54 1.01 -2.06 7.41
CA TYR A 54 1.05 -1.21 8.60
C TYR A 54 -0.30 -1.20 9.33
N ARG A 55 -1.43 -1.30 8.61
CA ARG A 55 -2.77 -1.38 9.23
C ARG A 55 -3.10 -2.76 9.77
N ALA A 56 -2.56 -3.83 9.20
CA ALA A 56 -2.86 -5.19 9.60
C ALA A 56 -2.15 -5.59 10.92
N TYR A 57 -1.07 -4.88 11.29
CA TYR A 57 -0.32 -5.10 12.54
C TYR A 57 -0.81 -4.26 13.75
N PHE A 58 -1.65 -3.25 13.54
CA PHE A 58 -2.26 -2.48 14.65
C PHE A 58 -3.39 -3.21 15.40
N PRO A 59 -4.26 -4.03 14.77
CA PRO A 59 -5.30 -4.76 15.49
C PRO A 59 -4.79 -6.12 15.97
N ASN A 60 -4.89 -6.35 17.28
CA ASN A 60 -4.85 -7.65 17.99
C ASN A 60 -4.53 -8.88 17.11
N GLU A 61 -3.25 -9.30 17.12
CA GLU A 61 -2.78 -10.56 16.51
C GLU A 61 -3.61 -11.80 16.92
N ALA A 62 -4.39 -11.68 18.00
CA ALA A 62 -5.26 -12.74 18.50
C ALA A 62 -6.44 -13.10 17.58
N THR A 63 -6.81 -12.29 16.57
CA THR A 63 -8.02 -12.52 15.75
C THR A 63 -7.77 -12.56 14.24
N MET A 64 -6.63 -12.04 13.75
CA MET A 64 -6.29 -12.03 12.32
C MET A 64 -4.81 -12.34 12.14
N LYS A 65 -4.49 -13.11 11.08
CA LYS A 65 -3.11 -13.40 10.69
C LYS A 65 -2.72 -12.54 9.49
N VAL A 66 -1.61 -11.83 9.60
CA VAL A 66 -0.98 -11.16 8.46
C VAL A 66 -0.16 -12.17 7.66
N VAL A 67 -0.31 -12.16 6.34
CA VAL A 67 0.41 -13.07 5.42
C VAL A 67 0.96 -12.24 4.27
N PHE A 68 2.27 -12.34 4.05
CA PHE A 68 2.91 -11.81 2.85
C PHE A 68 2.88 -12.87 1.74
N PRO A 69 2.52 -12.50 0.49
CA PRO A 69 2.63 -13.39 -0.66
C PRO A 69 4.06 -13.90 -0.84
N ALA A 70 4.21 -15.17 -1.21
CA ALA A 70 5.53 -15.79 -1.40
C ALA A 70 6.23 -15.25 -2.65
N GLU A 71 5.46 -14.77 -3.62
CA GLU A 71 5.91 -14.20 -4.89
C GLU A 71 6.44 -12.77 -4.71
N GLY A 72 6.14 -12.14 -3.56
CA GLY A 72 6.55 -10.79 -3.21
C GLY A 72 5.36 -9.83 -3.05
N ALA A 73 5.50 -8.92 -2.10
CA ALA A 73 4.54 -7.86 -1.82
C ALA A 73 4.93 -6.56 -2.52
N GLY A 74 3.92 -5.86 -3.04
CA GLY A 74 4.08 -4.50 -3.53
C GLY A 74 4.25 -3.51 -2.38
N TRP A 75 5.00 -2.46 -2.62
CA TRP A 75 5.21 -1.35 -1.68
C TRP A 75 5.07 -0.02 -2.42
N ASP A 76 4.83 1.05 -1.69
CA ASP A 76 4.92 2.42 -2.18
C ASP A 76 5.89 3.25 -1.36
N MET A 77 6.23 4.43 -1.89
CA MET A 77 7.04 5.41 -1.21
C MET A 77 6.25 6.71 -1.10
N GLU A 78 6.04 7.15 0.13
CA GLU A 78 5.44 8.45 0.40
C GLU A 78 6.46 9.55 0.14
N ALA A 79 6.15 10.43 -0.80
CA ALA A 79 7.04 11.51 -1.21
C ALA A 79 6.40 12.87 -0.92
N ASN A 80 7.21 13.81 -0.46
CA ASN A 80 6.83 15.20 -0.29
C ASN A 80 7.33 16.03 -1.48
N GLY A 81 6.45 16.87 -2.04
CA GLY A 81 6.76 17.68 -3.22
C GLY A 81 6.41 19.14 -3.04
N LEU A 82 7.24 20.03 -3.58
CA LEU A 82 6.96 21.45 -3.61
C LEU A 82 6.16 21.81 -4.87
N VAL A 83 4.93 22.28 -4.69
CA VAL A 83 4.08 22.71 -5.81
C VAL A 83 4.68 23.95 -6.48
N ARG A 84 4.86 23.89 -7.81
CA ARG A 84 5.34 25.03 -8.61
C ARG A 84 4.32 26.16 -8.58
N LYS A 85 4.77 27.34 -8.15
CA LYS A 85 3.99 28.59 -8.15
C LYS A 85 4.92 29.79 -8.26
N GLU A 86 4.37 30.93 -8.66
CA GLU A 86 5.11 32.18 -8.84
C GLU A 86 5.84 32.61 -7.55
N TYR A 87 5.18 32.47 -6.40
CA TYR A 87 5.77 32.79 -5.10
C TYR A 87 5.72 31.61 -4.13
N ILE A 88 6.90 31.11 -3.76
CA ILE A 88 7.09 30.03 -2.79
C ILE A 88 7.39 30.63 -1.41
N LYS A 89 6.51 30.36 -0.44
CA LYS A 89 6.73 30.72 0.97
C LYS A 89 7.96 29.97 1.50
N SER A 90 8.86 30.65 2.19
CA SER A 90 10.06 30.06 2.81
C SER A 90 9.72 28.89 3.74
N GLY A 91 8.63 29.00 4.50
CA GLY A 91 8.16 27.94 5.40
C GLY A 91 7.84 26.61 4.70
N ALA A 92 7.52 26.61 3.40
CA ALA A 92 7.31 25.37 2.67
C ALA A 92 8.62 24.59 2.49
N ARG A 93 9.75 25.27 2.28
CA ARG A 93 11.07 24.62 2.20
C ARG A 93 11.50 24.08 3.56
N VAL A 94 11.35 24.90 4.60
CA VAL A 94 11.64 24.50 5.99
C VAL A 94 10.86 23.25 6.37
N PHE A 95 9.57 23.17 5.98
CA PHE A 95 8.76 21.98 6.23
C PHE A 95 9.30 20.75 5.48
N LEU A 96 9.67 20.88 4.20
CA LEU A 96 10.22 19.76 3.43
C LEU A 96 11.55 19.28 4.00
N ASP A 97 12.43 20.19 4.39
CA ASP A 97 13.72 19.86 5.02
C ASP A 97 13.50 19.13 6.36
N TRP A 98 12.52 19.57 7.16
CA TRP A 98 12.15 18.88 8.39
C TRP A 98 11.55 17.50 8.12
N ALA A 99 10.66 17.37 7.14
CA ALA A 99 9.96 16.13 6.83
C ALA A 99 10.89 14.99 6.36
N ILE A 100 12.10 15.30 5.91
CA ILE A 100 13.12 14.32 5.55
C ILE A 100 14.26 14.22 6.57
N SER A 101 14.15 14.90 7.71
CA SER A 101 15.17 14.88 8.76
C SER A 101 15.16 13.56 9.55
N ASP A 102 16.29 13.20 10.14
CA ASP A 102 16.39 12.03 11.03
C ASP A 102 15.37 12.08 12.18
N GLY A 103 15.07 13.28 12.67
CA GLY A 103 14.05 13.49 13.69
C GLY A 103 12.66 13.08 13.23
N ALA A 104 12.28 13.46 12.01
CA ALA A 104 11.01 13.06 11.42
C ALA A 104 10.99 11.56 11.09
N MET A 105 12.09 11.00 10.55
CA MET A 105 12.19 9.57 10.25
C MET A 105 12.03 8.70 11.50
N ARG A 106 12.66 9.08 12.62
CA ARG A 106 12.43 8.42 13.93
C ARG A 106 10.96 8.45 14.36
N GLN A 107 10.25 9.56 14.10
CA GLN A 107 8.83 9.63 14.41
C GLN A 107 8.00 8.73 13.48
N TYR A 108 8.31 8.70 12.18
CA TYR A 108 7.62 7.83 11.23
C TYR A 108 7.80 6.34 11.54
N ALA A 109 8.96 5.95 12.07
CA ALA A 109 9.23 4.57 12.44
C ALA A 109 8.36 4.03 13.60
N HIS A 110 7.63 4.89 14.34
CA HIS A 110 6.63 4.43 15.31
C HIS A 110 5.36 3.86 14.65
N ASP A 111 5.02 4.36 13.45
CA ASP A 111 3.78 4.00 12.75
C ASP A 111 4.03 3.21 11.44
N ARG A 112 5.29 3.14 10.98
CA ARG A 112 5.72 2.51 9.72
C ARG A 112 6.85 1.51 9.97
N MET A 113 6.76 0.35 9.34
CA MET A 113 7.77 -0.71 9.48
C MET A 113 9.07 -0.40 8.73
N ILE A 114 8.98 0.38 7.64
CA ILE A 114 10.10 0.85 6.82
C ILE A 114 9.95 2.36 6.65
N THR A 115 11.08 3.08 6.74
CA THR A 115 11.15 4.52 6.43
C THR A 115 12.24 4.79 5.39
N ALA A 116 12.28 6.01 4.84
CA ALA A 116 13.22 6.37 3.78
C ALA A 116 14.69 6.44 4.24
N ALA A 117 14.94 6.44 5.55
CA ALA A 117 16.28 6.38 6.13
C ALA A 117 16.33 5.27 7.20
N VAL A 118 17.50 4.70 7.44
CA VAL A 118 17.67 3.78 8.57
C VAL A 118 17.53 4.58 9.86
N THR A 119 16.67 4.12 10.76
CA THR A 119 16.45 4.72 12.07
C THR A 119 16.88 3.75 13.17
N ASP A 120 17.12 4.31 14.35
CA ASP A 120 17.36 3.59 15.61
C ASP A 120 16.06 3.36 16.41
N ALA A 121 14.89 3.56 15.78
CA ALA A 121 13.61 3.35 16.42
C ALA A 121 13.33 1.85 16.61
N GLU A 122 12.67 1.51 17.72
CA GLU A 122 12.23 0.14 17.98
C GLU A 122 11.25 -0.33 16.89
N PRO A 123 11.48 -1.49 16.26
CA PRO A 123 10.56 -2.03 15.27
C PRO A 123 9.15 -2.22 15.85
N MET A 124 8.13 -2.07 15.01
CA MET A 124 6.77 -2.43 15.40
C MET A 124 6.70 -3.91 15.80
N LYS A 125 5.84 -4.21 16.79
CA LYS A 125 5.68 -5.57 17.30
C LYS A 125 5.20 -6.52 16.20
N GLY A 126 5.86 -7.67 16.06
CA GLY A 126 5.41 -8.79 15.21
C GLY A 126 6.25 -9.06 13.96
N MET A 127 7.09 -8.12 13.51
CA MET A 127 8.03 -8.33 12.39
C MET A 127 9.14 -7.27 12.38
N THR A 128 10.37 -7.69 12.13
CA THR A 128 11.52 -6.78 11.95
C THR A 128 11.53 -6.14 10.56
N THR A 129 12.22 -5.01 10.41
CA THR A 129 12.38 -4.33 9.11
C THR A 129 13.04 -5.23 8.06
N ASP A 130 14.03 -6.04 8.45
CA ASP A 130 14.73 -6.97 7.55
C ASP A 130 13.82 -8.12 7.08
N GLU A 131 12.99 -8.66 7.98
CA GLU A 131 11.99 -9.68 7.63
C GLU A 131 10.95 -9.13 6.66
N LEU A 132 10.47 -7.91 6.87
CA LEU A 132 9.55 -7.26 5.95
C LEU A 132 10.21 -6.99 4.59
N ALA A 133 11.42 -6.46 4.58
CA ALA A 133 12.16 -6.15 3.37
C ALA A 133 12.39 -7.39 2.50
N ALA A 134 12.59 -8.57 3.11
CA ALA A 134 12.72 -9.84 2.41
C ALA A 134 11.44 -10.27 1.66
N HIS A 135 10.28 -9.74 2.03
CA HIS A 135 9.01 -9.98 1.35
C HIS A 135 8.71 -8.94 0.26
N LEU A 136 9.45 -7.85 0.15
CA LEU A 136 9.17 -6.80 -0.83
C LEU A 136 9.70 -7.18 -2.22
N PHE A 137 8.83 -7.07 -3.21
CA PHE A 137 9.20 -7.19 -4.61
C PHE A 137 10.00 -5.95 -5.07
N ASP A 138 10.96 -6.13 -5.98
CA ASP A 138 11.70 -5.03 -6.62
C ASP A 138 10.80 -4.29 -7.61
N LEU A 139 10.02 -3.35 -7.09
CA LEU A 139 8.98 -2.64 -7.83
C LEU A 139 9.56 -1.46 -8.60
N ASP A 140 9.34 -1.45 -9.92
CA ASP A 140 9.64 -0.28 -10.76
C ASP A 140 8.58 0.81 -10.53
N ILE A 141 8.84 1.70 -9.58
CA ILE A 141 7.97 2.83 -9.24
C ILE A 141 7.83 3.81 -10.42
N ALA A 142 8.87 3.96 -11.25
CA ALA A 142 8.80 4.84 -12.42
C ALA A 142 7.81 4.28 -13.45
N TRP A 143 7.83 2.97 -13.67
CA TRP A 143 6.82 2.29 -14.50
C TRP A 143 5.43 2.43 -13.91
N VAL A 144 5.26 2.26 -12.59
CA VAL A 144 3.96 2.43 -11.92
C VAL A 144 3.40 3.83 -12.18
N ALA A 145 4.23 4.86 -12.01
CA ALA A 145 3.83 6.25 -12.24
C ALA A 145 3.45 6.50 -13.71
N ALA A 146 4.28 6.01 -14.65
CA ALA A 146 4.06 6.18 -16.10
C ALA A 146 2.83 5.42 -16.62
N ASN A 147 2.45 4.30 -16.00
CA ASN A 147 1.36 3.42 -16.44
C ASN A 147 0.08 3.58 -15.61
N ARG A 148 0.06 4.42 -14.58
CA ARG A 148 -1.05 4.57 -13.64
C ARG A 148 -2.39 4.76 -14.35
N GLU A 149 -2.44 5.67 -15.31
CA GLU A 149 -3.68 5.98 -16.03
C GLU A 149 -4.14 4.80 -16.90
N ARG A 150 -3.23 4.19 -17.68
CA ARG A 150 -3.52 3.00 -18.49
C ARG A 150 -4.12 1.87 -17.65
N VAL A 151 -3.45 1.54 -16.54
CA VAL A 151 -3.85 0.44 -15.66
C VAL A 151 -5.19 0.73 -14.98
N GLN A 152 -5.42 1.96 -14.54
CA GLN A 152 -6.69 2.36 -13.94
C GLN A 152 -7.84 2.29 -14.95
N GLN A 153 -7.64 2.80 -16.16
CA GLN A 153 -8.65 2.76 -17.21
C GLN A 153 -9.01 1.31 -17.59
N GLU A 154 -8.02 0.45 -17.75
CA GLU A 154 -8.25 -0.96 -18.09
C GLU A 154 -8.98 -1.70 -16.96
N TRP A 155 -8.57 -1.48 -15.71
CA TRP A 155 -9.27 -2.03 -14.55
C TRP A 155 -10.75 -1.60 -14.52
N MET A 156 -11.01 -0.29 -14.69
CA MET A 156 -12.37 0.24 -14.71
C MET A 156 -13.19 -0.31 -15.88
N ARG A 157 -12.58 -0.48 -17.06
CA ARG A 157 -13.23 -1.07 -18.23
C ARG A 157 -13.67 -2.51 -18.00
N LEU A 158 -12.86 -3.31 -17.30
CA LEU A 158 -13.13 -4.72 -17.04
C LEU A 158 -14.07 -4.95 -15.84
N TYR A 159 -13.93 -4.14 -14.79
CA TYR A 159 -14.52 -4.44 -13.48
C TYR A 159 -15.28 -3.28 -12.84
N GLY A 160 -15.34 -2.09 -13.45
CA GLY A 160 -15.97 -0.90 -12.87
C GLY A 160 -17.46 -1.08 -12.55
N ASP A 161 -18.20 -1.81 -13.40
CA ASP A 161 -19.63 -2.08 -13.18
C ASP A 161 -19.90 -3.21 -12.17
N LYS A 162 -18.84 -3.93 -11.75
CA LYS A 162 -18.92 -5.06 -10.81
C LYS A 162 -18.57 -4.66 -9.37
N SER A 163 -18.36 -3.37 -9.10
CA SER A 163 -17.90 -2.87 -7.80
C SER A 163 -18.93 -1.99 -7.10
N GLU A 164 -19.24 -2.29 -5.84
CA GLU A 164 -19.87 -1.36 -4.91
C GLU A 164 -18.77 -0.68 -4.06
N LEU A 165 -18.68 0.65 -4.15
CA LEU A 165 -17.83 1.44 -3.28
C LEU A 165 -18.57 1.69 -1.97
N VAL A 166 -18.10 1.06 -0.90
CA VAL A 166 -18.67 1.27 0.43
C VAL A 166 -17.85 2.30 1.17
N ASP A 167 -18.46 3.44 1.49
CA ASP A 167 -17.82 4.48 2.30
C ASP A 167 -17.63 3.98 3.74
N THR A 168 -16.42 4.15 4.27
CA THR A 168 -16.05 3.75 5.63
C THR A 168 -15.55 4.97 6.39
N SER A 169 -16.48 5.87 6.70
CA SER A 169 -16.28 7.04 7.57
C SER A 169 -15.99 6.65 9.02
#